data_AF-K5VYD6-F1
#
_entry.id   AF-K5VYD6-F1
#
_cell.length_a   1.000
_cell.length_b   1.000
_cell.length_c   1.000
_cell.angle_alpha   90.00
_cell.angle_beta   90.00
_cell.angle_gamma   90.00
#
_symmetry.space_group_name_H-M   'P 1'
#
loop_
_entity.id
_entity.type
_entity.pdbx_description
1 polymer ?
#
loop_
_entity_poly.entity_id
_entity_poly.type
_entity_poly.pdbx_seq_one_letter_code
_entity_poly.pdbx_strand_id
1 'polypeptide(L)'
;MSGVPQVAKQSLRIVALPLVTASRTPERSSSGHLTYYHFATPPPKQNGKRSWVQWATHKAADIWAGFGKAPEGHWKRRTFSYGESLVDRIDFEELALKSLDPSLGPKLSRFGHSEAEVKPNSTIPLIYPSSACSSPVTHLRSLVEKRGPRHRKGFFTWILVSPLTAPFMLIPVIPNLPFFFCVWRSWSHYKAYKASSYLEQLLDKGAIVAEPSSALDRVYAKYAKASKKVSPTPSTVETSSEQDLDSDASSTPSAEEIDNVEHRHLLLTRDAVPELMAALQLKPGSTFAADMYRALEQANLRLKKAEPDMTKG
;
A
#
# COMPACT_ATOMS: atom_id res chain seq x y z
N MET A 1 20.27 -25.03 -29.15
CA MET A 1 19.85 -25.40 -27.78
C MET A 1 19.61 -24.10 -27.01
N SER A 2 18.37 -23.62 -26.96
CA SER A 2 18.02 -22.38 -26.27
C SER A 2 18.08 -22.60 -24.76
N GLY A 3 18.98 -21.87 -24.10
CA GLY A 3 19.06 -21.83 -22.65
C GLY A 3 17.78 -21.23 -22.07
N VAL A 4 17.08 -22.01 -21.26
CA VAL A 4 16.02 -21.52 -20.38
C VAL A 4 16.66 -20.52 -19.42
N PRO A 5 16.17 -19.27 -19.30
CA PRO A 5 16.70 -18.34 -18.32
C PRO A 5 16.46 -18.92 -16.93
N GLN A 6 17.57 -19.21 -16.25
CA GLN A 6 17.62 -19.68 -14.89
C GLN A 6 16.82 -18.71 -14.01
N VAL A 7 15.66 -19.14 -13.53
CA VAL A 7 14.82 -18.38 -12.61
C VAL A 7 15.66 -18.11 -11.36
N ALA A 8 16.25 -16.93 -11.28
CA ALA A 8 17.01 -16.49 -10.13
C ALA A 8 16.15 -16.69 -8.88
N LYS A 9 16.72 -17.32 -7.85
CA LYS A 9 16.10 -17.43 -6.53
C LYS A 9 15.71 -16.02 -6.09
N GLN A 10 14.43 -15.67 -6.18
CA GLN A 10 13.94 -14.34 -5.82
C GLN A 10 14.14 -14.15 -4.32
N SER A 11 15.15 -13.37 -3.92
CA SER A 11 15.30 -12.91 -2.53
C SER A 11 14.16 -11.95 -2.18
N LEU A 12 13.98 -11.69 -0.88
CA LEU A 12 13.05 -10.67 -0.41
C LEU A 12 13.45 -9.32 -1.03
N ARG A 13 12.51 -8.64 -1.69
CA ARG A 13 12.67 -7.29 -2.23
C ARG A 13 11.53 -6.40 -1.74
N ILE A 14 11.84 -5.15 -1.45
CA ILE A 14 10.84 -4.16 -1.03
C ILE A 14 10.70 -3.17 -2.19
N VAL A 15 9.48 -2.86 -2.60
CA VAL A 15 9.20 -1.85 -3.62
C VAL A 15 8.42 -0.71 -2.97
N ALA A 16 8.92 0.51 -3.09
CA ALA A 16 8.24 1.71 -2.63
C ALA A 16 7.61 2.44 -3.82
N LEU A 17 6.28 2.61 -3.79
CA LEU A 17 5.49 3.26 -4.83
C LEU A 17 4.79 4.49 -4.24
N PRO A 18 5.37 5.70 -4.40
CA PRO A 18 4.70 6.95 -4.06
C PRO A 18 3.39 7.12 -4.83
N LEU A 19 2.30 7.39 -4.13
CA LEU A 19 0.96 7.54 -4.72
C LEU A 19 0.59 9.00 -4.96
N VAL A 20 1.14 9.91 -4.17
CA VAL A 20 0.82 11.34 -4.17
C VAL A 20 2.09 12.18 -4.24
N THR A 21 1.98 13.36 -4.85
CA THR A 21 3.10 14.32 -4.88
C THR A 21 3.48 14.75 -3.46
N ALA A 22 4.78 14.99 -3.25
CA ALA A 22 5.29 15.49 -1.98
C ALA A 22 4.76 16.90 -1.71
N SER A 23 4.41 17.19 -0.46
CA SER A 23 4.07 18.54 -0.03
C SER A 23 5.33 19.40 0.04
N ARG A 24 5.32 20.60 -0.57
CA ARG A 24 6.41 21.58 -0.39
C ARG A 24 6.45 22.16 1.03
N THR A 25 5.34 22.11 1.76
CA THR A 25 5.25 22.53 3.17
C THR A 25 5.34 21.32 4.13
N PRO A 26 6.45 21.18 4.89
CA PRO A 26 6.69 20.04 5.78
C PRO A 26 5.90 20.08 7.10
N GLU A 27 5.44 21.25 7.55
CA GLU A 27 5.03 21.41 8.96
C GLU A 27 3.58 21.05 9.31
N ARG A 28 2.65 21.03 8.35
CA ARG A 28 1.20 20.92 8.68
C ARG A 28 0.53 19.61 8.30
N SER A 29 1.25 18.66 7.72
CA SER A 29 0.62 17.47 7.15
C SER A 29 1.13 16.18 7.74
N SER A 30 0.31 15.62 8.63
CA SER A 30 0.41 14.22 9.08
C SER A 30 0.21 13.19 7.95
N SER A 31 -0.06 13.64 6.71
CA SER A 31 -0.29 12.87 5.47
C SER A 31 0.86 13.01 4.44
N GLY A 32 2.06 13.39 4.88
CA GLY A 32 3.16 13.90 4.05
C GLY A 32 3.64 13.04 2.87
N HIS A 33 3.53 11.71 2.89
CA HIS A 33 3.88 10.86 1.74
C HIS A 33 3.03 9.58 1.78
N LEU A 34 2.00 9.49 0.93
CA LEU A 34 1.26 8.23 0.77
C LEU A 34 2.07 7.33 -0.17
N THR A 35 2.87 6.44 0.40
CA THR A 35 3.68 5.47 -0.34
C THR A 35 3.16 4.06 -0.08
N TYR A 36 2.78 3.36 -1.14
CA TYR A 36 2.47 1.93 -1.07
C TYR A 36 3.76 1.13 -1.07
N TYR A 37 3.90 0.22 -0.11
CA TYR A 37 5.04 -0.70 -0.03
C TYR A 37 4.59 -2.10 -0.47
N HIS A 38 5.30 -2.68 -1.43
CA HIS A 38 5.10 -4.06 -1.82
C HIS A 38 6.28 -4.92 -1.37
N PHE A 39 5.99 -6.04 -0.71
CA PHE A 39 7.00 -6.99 -0.24
C PHE A 39 6.99 -8.23 -1.15
N ALA A 40 7.93 -8.28 -2.09
CA ALA A 40 8.11 -9.43 -2.95
C ALA A 40 8.92 -10.49 -2.20
N THR A 41 8.25 -11.52 -1.70
CA THR A 41 8.87 -12.64 -0.97
C THR A 41 9.13 -13.84 -1.89
N PRO A 42 10.19 -14.63 -1.65
CA PRO A 42 10.38 -15.91 -2.34
C PRO A 42 9.16 -16.81 -2.12
N PRO A 43 8.83 -17.70 -3.09
CA PRO A 43 7.86 -18.74 -2.83
C PRO A 43 8.31 -19.59 -1.63
N PRO A 44 7.39 -19.96 -0.73
CA PRO A 44 7.74 -20.79 0.42
C PRO A 44 8.33 -22.11 -0.07
N LYS A 45 9.41 -22.57 0.58
CA LYS A 45 10.01 -23.87 0.27
C LYS A 45 8.99 -24.97 0.60
N GLN A 46 8.62 -25.79 -0.39
CA GLN A 46 7.67 -26.91 -0.22
C GLN A 46 8.27 -28.11 0.53
N ASN A 47 9.20 -27.90 1.46
CA ASN A 47 9.89 -28.98 2.15
C ASN A 47 9.52 -29.00 3.63
N GLY A 48 8.74 -30.03 4.02
CA GLY A 48 8.67 -30.54 5.39
C GLY A 48 7.37 -30.29 6.15
N LYS A 49 6.57 -31.37 6.30
CA LYS A 49 5.39 -31.56 7.18
C LYS A 49 4.19 -30.61 6.92
N ARG A 50 2.98 -31.17 6.78
CA ARG A 50 1.73 -30.39 6.74
C ARG A 50 1.64 -29.53 8.00
N SER A 51 1.80 -28.21 7.85
CA SER A 51 1.51 -27.28 8.93
C SER A 51 0.00 -27.22 9.11
N TRP A 52 -0.51 -27.67 10.27
CA TRP A 52 -1.93 -27.59 10.61
C TRP A 52 -2.49 -26.17 10.46
N VAL A 53 -1.66 -25.16 10.68
CA VAL A 53 -1.99 -23.75 10.46
C VAL A 53 -2.21 -23.44 8.98
N GLN A 54 -1.33 -23.95 8.09
CA GLN A 54 -1.49 -23.78 6.64
C GLN A 54 -2.75 -24.48 6.14
N TRP A 55 -3.02 -25.69 6.63
CA TRP A 55 -4.24 -26.42 6.30
C TRP A 55 -5.49 -25.65 6.74
N ALA A 56 -5.53 -25.18 7.99
CA ALA A 56 -6.66 -24.41 8.52
C ALA A 56 -6.87 -23.10 7.74
N THR A 57 -5.77 -22.42 7.39
CA THR A 57 -5.81 -21.18 6.59
C THR A 57 -6.37 -21.45 5.18
N HIS A 58 -5.91 -22.51 4.53
CA HIS A 58 -6.39 -22.90 3.20
C HIS A 58 -7.88 -23.25 3.25
N LYS A 59 -8.30 -24.04 4.26
CA LYS A 59 -9.70 -24.43 4.42
C LYS A 59 -10.60 -23.22 4.66
N ALA A 60 -10.15 -22.26 5.49
CA ALA A 60 -10.87 -21.01 5.71
C ALA A 60 -10.97 -20.17 4.42
N ALA A 61 -9.90 -20.11 3.62
CA ALA A 61 -9.91 -19.43 2.33
C ALA A 61 -10.87 -20.08 1.33
N ASP A 62 -10.92 -21.41 1.27
CA ASP A 62 -11.86 -22.14 0.40
C ASP A 62 -13.31 -21.89 0.80
N ILE A 63 -13.61 -21.90 2.11
CA ILE A 63 -14.94 -21.61 2.64
C ILE A 63 -15.33 -20.16 2.30
N TRP A 64 -14.42 -19.21 2.52
CA TRP A 64 -14.64 -17.80 2.20
C TRP A 64 -14.90 -17.58 0.69
N ALA A 65 -14.10 -18.21 -0.18
CA ALA A 65 -14.31 -18.17 -1.61
C ALA A 65 -15.64 -18.82 -2.02
N GLY A 66 -16.04 -19.89 -1.33
CA GLY A 66 -17.35 -20.52 -1.49
C GLY A 66 -18.52 -19.58 -1.17
N PHE A 67 -18.38 -18.69 -0.17
CA PHE A 67 -19.40 -17.69 0.14
C PHE A 67 -19.58 -16.67 -0.99
N GLY A 68 -18.49 -16.32 -1.67
CA GLY A 68 -18.53 -15.46 -2.85
C GLY A 68 -19.25 -16.07 -4.06
N LYS A 69 -19.28 -17.41 -4.19
CA LYS A 69 -19.95 -18.12 -5.30
C LYS A 69 -21.45 -18.35 -5.08
N ALA A 70 -21.97 -17.99 -3.91
CA ALA A 70 -23.40 -18.15 -3.60
C ALA A 70 -24.27 -17.24 -4.49
N PRO A 71 -25.52 -17.65 -4.79
CA PRO A 71 -26.43 -16.88 -5.64
C PRO A 71 -26.73 -15.50 -5.04
N GLU A 72 -27.11 -14.56 -5.91
CA GLU A 72 -27.48 -13.20 -5.52
C GLU A 72 -28.67 -13.24 -4.55
N GLY A 73 -28.61 -12.44 -3.47
CA GLY A 73 -29.59 -12.45 -2.39
C GLY A 73 -29.32 -13.43 -1.24
N HIS A 74 -28.42 -14.41 -1.40
CA HIS A 74 -28.09 -15.35 -0.33
C HIS A 74 -27.20 -14.69 0.76
N TRP A 75 -27.47 -14.98 2.04
CA TRP A 75 -26.73 -14.38 3.17
C TRP A 75 -25.21 -14.55 3.06
N LYS A 76 -24.73 -15.71 2.61
CA LYS A 76 -23.30 -15.98 2.34
C LYS A 76 -22.67 -14.96 1.38
N ARG A 77 -23.34 -14.63 0.27
CA ARG A 77 -22.86 -13.63 -0.70
C ARG A 77 -22.81 -12.25 -0.05
N ARG A 78 -23.84 -11.89 0.72
CA ARG A 78 -23.87 -10.63 1.49
C ARG A 78 -22.74 -10.56 2.52
N THR A 79 -22.45 -11.65 3.22
CA THR A 79 -21.32 -11.76 4.16
C THR A 79 -19.99 -11.60 3.45
N PHE A 80 -19.80 -12.25 2.31
CA PHE A 80 -18.60 -12.12 1.49
C PHE A 80 -18.40 -10.66 1.04
N SER A 81 -19.41 -10.04 0.43
CA SER A 81 -19.35 -8.64 -0.01
C SER A 81 -19.07 -7.68 1.14
N TYR A 82 -19.74 -7.85 2.28
CA TYR A 82 -19.49 -7.03 3.46
C TYR A 82 -18.06 -7.21 4.01
N GLY A 83 -17.55 -8.45 4.02
CA GLY A 83 -16.18 -8.73 4.41
C GLY A 83 -15.15 -8.08 3.48
N GLU A 84 -15.35 -8.16 2.16
CA GLU A 84 -14.49 -7.44 1.20
C GLU A 84 -14.55 -5.93 1.42
N SER A 85 -15.73 -5.35 1.64
CA SER A 85 -15.86 -3.92 1.99
C SER A 85 -15.16 -3.54 3.30
N LEU A 86 -15.09 -4.46 4.27
CA LEU A 86 -14.30 -4.24 5.49
C LEU A 86 -12.81 -4.29 5.21
N VAL A 87 -12.35 -5.20 4.36
CA VAL A 87 -10.94 -5.26 3.92
C VAL A 87 -10.56 -3.99 3.16
N ASP A 88 -11.44 -3.46 2.32
CA ASP A 88 -11.22 -2.21 1.57
C ASP A 88 -11.07 -0.98 2.49
N ARG A 89 -11.62 -1.05 3.71
CA ARG A 89 -11.46 -0.01 4.75
C ARG A 89 -10.15 -0.14 5.54
N ILE A 90 -9.44 -1.27 5.44
CA ILE A 90 -8.15 -1.42 6.11
C ILE A 90 -7.12 -0.61 5.33
N ASP A 91 -6.41 0.25 6.04
CA ASP A 91 -5.30 1.03 5.50
C ASP A 91 -4.36 0.16 4.65
N PHE A 92 -4.08 0.60 3.42
CA PHE A 92 -3.19 -0.12 2.51
C PHE A 92 -1.80 -0.39 3.10
N GLU A 93 -1.32 0.48 4.01
CA GLU A 93 -0.06 0.29 4.71
C GLU A 93 -0.10 -0.93 5.66
N GLU A 94 -1.25 -1.21 6.28
CA GLU A 94 -1.45 -2.39 7.12
C GLU A 94 -1.52 -3.65 6.26
N LEU A 95 -2.21 -3.60 5.12
CA LEU A 95 -2.30 -4.73 4.18
C LEU A 95 -0.92 -5.09 3.61
N ALA A 96 -0.14 -4.07 3.23
CA ALA A 96 1.25 -4.22 2.81
C ALA A 96 2.07 -4.93 3.89
N LEU A 97 2.08 -4.43 5.13
CA LEU A 97 2.84 -5.05 6.23
C LEU A 97 2.38 -6.48 6.54
N LYS A 98 1.08 -6.77 6.43
CA LYS A 98 0.55 -8.13 6.62
C LYS A 98 1.10 -9.13 5.60
N SER A 99 1.33 -8.68 4.35
CA SER A 99 1.86 -9.54 3.27
C SER A 99 3.31 -9.97 3.52
N LEU A 100 4.06 -9.22 4.32
CA LEU A 100 5.42 -9.58 4.70
C LEU A 100 5.42 -10.77 5.66
N ASP A 101 6.12 -11.84 5.28
CA ASP A 101 6.41 -12.95 6.17
C ASP A 101 7.87 -12.91 6.64
N PRO A 102 8.13 -12.58 7.92
CA PRO A 102 9.48 -12.58 8.48
C PRO A 102 10.22 -13.92 8.34
N SER A 103 9.51 -15.03 8.16
CA SER A 103 10.12 -16.35 7.96
C SER A 103 10.75 -16.52 6.57
N LEU A 104 10.33 -15.70 5.60
CA LEU A 104 10.81 -15.72 4.21
C LEU A 104 11.95 -14.72 3.95
N GLY A 105 12.22 -13.82 4.90
CA GLY A 105 13.34 -12.89 4.85
C GLY A 105 14.61 -13.45 5.52
N PRO A 106 15.72 -12.68 5.51
CA PRO A 106 16.91 -12.99 6.28
C PRO A 106 16.57 -13.32 7.74
N LYS A 107 17.02 -14.48 8.22
CA LYS A 107 16.79 -14.91 9.60
C LYS A 107 17.58 -14.00 10.53
N LEU A 108 16.88 -13.16 11.28
CA LEU A 108 17.45 -12.43 12.40
C LEU A 108 17.46 -13.38 13.59
N SER A 109 18.66 -13.80 14.01
CA SER A 109 18.85 -14.56 15.25
C SER A 109 18.20 -13.78 16.39
N ARG A 110 17.17 -14.36 17.03
CA ARG A 110 16.59 -13.78 18.25
C ARG A 110 17.35 -14.33 19.44
N PHE A 111 17.57 -13.45 20.42
CA PHE A 111 18.14 -13.66 21.76
C PHE A 111 19.66 -13.47 21.89
N GLY A 112 20.01 -12.40 22.61
CA GLY A 112 21.20 -12.33 23.49
C GLY A 112 22.53 -11.95 22.84
N HIS A 113 23.02 -10.74 23.13
CA HIS A 113 24.43 -10.34 23.26
C HIS A 113 25.52 -11.05 22.42
N SER A 114 25.22 -11.37 21.18
CA SER A 114 26.24 -11.75 20.21
C SER A 114 25.96 -10.96 18.95
N GLU A 115 26.98 -10.25 18.49
CA GLU A 115 27.09 -9.66 17.15
C GLU A 115 26.91 -10.77 16.11
N ALA A 116 25.68 -11.26 15.96
CA ALA A 116 25.33 -12.14 14.87
C ALA A 116 25.17 -11.25 13.65
N GLU A 117 26.29 -11.09 12.93
CA GLU A 117 26.38 -10.54 11.59
C GLU A 117 25.14 -10.92 10.79
N VAL A 118 24.41 -9.92 10.30
CA VAL A 118 23.66 -10.11 9.06
C VAL A 118 24.72 -10.58 8.09
N LYS A 119 24.60 -11.83 7.58
CA LYS A 119 25.56 -12.32 6.59
C LYS A 119 25.76 -11.20 5.55
N PRO A 120 27.01 -10.82 5.22
CA PRO A 120 27.29 -9.65 4.38
C PRO A 120 26.59 -9.69 3.01
N ASN A 121 26.07 -10.86 2.61
CA ASN A 121 25.35 -11.11 1.35
C ASN A 121 23.82 -11.17 1.51
N SER A 122 23.23 -10.67 2.60
CA SER A 122 21.77 -10.67 2.82
C SER A 122 21.16 -9.28 2.90
N THR A 123 21.62 -8.39 2.02
CA THR A 123 20.99 -7.09 1.77
C THR A 123 19.65 -7.28 1.07
N ILE A 124 18.67 -6.45 1.46
CA ILE A 124 17.33 -6.40 0.88
C ILE A 124 17.27 -5.12 0.05
N PRO A 125 17.10 -5.20 -1.28
CA PRO A 125 16.95 -4.01 -2.10
C PRO A 125 15.57 -3.38 -1.86
N LEU A 126 15.58 -2.07 -1.61
CA LEU A 126 14.42 -1.19 -1.56
C LEU A 126 14.34 -0.42 -2.87
N ILE A 127 13.56 -0.95 -3.80
CA ILE A 127 13.40 -0.44 -5.15
C ILE A 127 12.43 0.74 -5.12
N TYR A 128 12.81 1.89 -5.67
CA TYR A 128 11.97 3.09 -5.69
C TYR A 128 12.16 3.92 -6.96
N PRO A 129 11.13 4.71 -7.37
CA PRO A 129 11.29 5.73 -8.41
C PRO A 129 12.04 6.93 -7.85
N SER A 130 13.22 7.21 -8.41
CA SER A 130 14.07 8.33 -8.01
C SER A 130 13.40 9.68 -8.30
N SER A 131 12.53 9.74 -9.32
CA SER A 131 11.82 10.96 -9.71
C SER A 131 10.73 11.39 -8.72
N ALA A 132 10.25 10.48 -7.86
CA ALA A 132 9.09 10.70 -7.00
C ALA A 132 9.37 10.52 -5.50
N CYS A 133 10.50 9.92 -5.12
CA CYS A 133 10.89 9.75 -3.72
C CYS A 133 12.39 9.96 -3.55
N SER A 134 12.78 10.95 -2.73
CA SER A 134 14.19 11.23 -2.43
C SER A 134 14.74 10.39 -1.29
N SER A 135 13.90 9.99 -0.33
CA SER A 135 14.32 9.35 0.91
C SER A 135 13.42 8.17 1.32
N PRO A 136 13.46 7.05 0.57
CA PRO A 136 12.56 5.91 0.79
C PRO A 136 12.83 5.17 2.11
N VAL A 137 14.09 5.13 2.58
CA VAL A 137 14.47 4.44 3.82
C VAL A 137 13.99 5.18 5.06
N THR A 138 14.15 6.51 5.10
CA THR A 138 13.67 7.34 6.22
C THR A 138 12.15 7.31 6.30
N HIS A 139 11.47 7.33 5.15
CA HIS A 139 10.02 7.20 5.10
C HIS A 139 9.54 5.84 5.62
N LEU A 140 10.20 4.75 5.22
CA LEU A 140 9.89 3.41 5.72
C LEU A 140 10.10 3.31 7.23
N ARG A 141 11.19 3.88 7.75
CA ARG A 141 11.46 3.95 9.20
C ARG A 141 10.34 4.68 9.94
N SER A 142 9.96 5.88 9.47
CA SER A 142 8.88 6.66 10.06
C SER A 142 7.53 5.92 10.05
N LEU A 143 7.21 5.20 8.96
CA LEU A 143 5.99 4.40 8.84
C LEU A 143 5.96 3.29 9.90
N VAL A 144 7.05 2.53 10.00
CA VAL A 144 7.15 1.38 10.92
C VAL A 144 7.09 1.83 12.38
N GLU A 145 7.82 2.89 12.73
CA GLU A 145 7.86 3.46 14.09
C GLU A 145 6.49 3.99 14.51
N LYS A 146 5.81 4.74 13.63
CA LYS A 146 4.49 5.30 13.91
C LYS A 146 3.39 4.25 14.00
N ARG A 147 3.40 3.23 13.12
CA ARG A 147 2.32 2.24 13.02
C ARG A 147 2.53 1.01 13.91
N GLY A 148 3.76 0.64 14.24
CA GLY A 148 4.08 -0.53 15.07
C GLY A 148 3.31 -0.59 16.41
N PRO A 149 3.36 0.47 17.24
CA PRO A 149 2.62 0.52 18.50
C PRO A 149 1.10 0.41 18.32
N ARG A 150 0.55 1.00 17.26
CA ARG A 150 -0.88 0.92 16.93
C ARG A 150 -1.31 -0.52 16.61
N HIS A 151 -0.50 -1.27 15.86
CA HIS A 151 -0.80 -2.67 15.59
C HIS A 151 -0.67 -3.55 16.84
N ARG A 152 0.31 -3.28 17.70
CA ARG A 152 0.44 -3.95 19.00
C ARG A 152 -0.80 -3.73 19.88
N LYS A 153 -1.23 -2.47 20.04
CA LYS A 153 -2.45 -2.15 20.80
C LYS A 153 -3.67 -2.83 20.20
N GLY A 154 -3.84 -2.74 18.88
CA GLY A 154 -4.95 -3.38 18.18
C GLY A 154 -5.01 -4.90 18.37
N PHE A 155 -3.85 -5.59 18.34
CA PHE A 155 -3.78 -7.03 18.60
C PHE A 155 -4.38 -7.39 19.97
N PHE A 156 -3.94 -6.69 21.03
CA PHE A 156 -4.42 -6.92 22.40
C PHE A 156 -5.86 -6.46 22.61
N THR A 157 -6.30 -5.39 21.94
CA THR A 157 -7.72 -4.97 22.01
C THR A 157 -8.63 -6.04 21.42
N TRP A 158 -8.35 -6.55 20.22
CA TRP A 158 -9.22 -7.51 19.56
C TRP A 158 -9.17 -8.91 20.17
N ILE A 159 -8.04 -9.33 20.75
CA ILE A 159 -7.98 -10.60 21.49
C ILE A 159 -8.82 -10.53 22.77
N LEU A 160 -8.82 -9.39 23.47
CA LEU A 160 -9.61 -9.17 24.69
C LEU A 160 -11.12 -9.07 24.42
N VAL A 161 -11.51 -8.49 23.28
CA VAL A 161 -12.91 -8.40 22.84
C VAL A 161 -13.44 -9.75 22.36
N SER A 162 -12.58 -10.61 21.78
CA SER A 162 -13.01 -11.89 21.20
C SER A 162 -13.86 -12.80 22.12
N PRO A 163 -13.55 -13.03 23.41
CA PRO A 163 -14.39 -13.87 24.29
C PRO A 163 -15.79 -13.29 24.50
N LEU A 164 -15.97 -11.96 24.47
CA LEU A 164 -17.29 -11.32 24.61
C LEU A 164 -18.20 -11.63 23.41
N THR A 165 -17.60 -11.92 22.26
CA THR A 165 -18.32 -12.29 21.04
C THR A 165 -18.52 -13.79 20.88
N ALA A 166 -17.95 -14.64 21.75
CA ALA A 166 -18.12 -16.09 21.70
C ALA A 166 -19.55 -16.64 21.88
N PRO A 167 -20.47 -16.04 22.69
CA PRO A 167 -21.77 -16.68 22.98
C PRO A 167 -22.70 -16.81 21.76
N PHE A 168 -22.46 -16.09 20.66
CA PHE A 168 -23.20 -16.25 19.40
C PHE A 168 -22.86 -17.55 18.64
N MET A 169 -21.98 -18.40 19.16
CA MET A 169 -21.64 -19.71 18.56
C MET A 169 -22.75 -20.76 18.74
N LEU A 170 -23.71 -20.54 19.64
CA LEU A 170 -24.76 -21.51 19.99
C LEU A 170 -25.89 -21.64 18.95
N ILE A 171 -25.92 -20.80 17.90
CA ILE A 171 -26.97 -20.83 16.87
C ILE A 171 -26.46 -21.62 15.64
N PRO A 172 -27.06 -22.78 15.30
CA PRO A 172 -26.51 -23.70 14.28
C PRO A 172 -26.64 -23.23 12.83
N VAL A 173 -27.39 -22.16 12.56
CA VAL A 173 -27.70 -21.71 11.18
C VAL A 173 -26.69 -20.70 10.63
N ILE A 174 -26.08 -19.88 11.48
CA ILE A 174 -25.21 -18.76 11.07
C ILE A 174 -23.89 -18.88 11.83
N PRO A 175 -22.71 -18.92 11.15
CA PRO A 175 -21.43 -18.91 11.84
C PRO A 175 -21.33 -17.64 12.69
N ASN A 176 -20.66 -17.71 13.84
CA ASN A 176 -20.44 -16.55 14.71
C ASN A 176 -19.51 -15.52 14.05
N LEU A 177 -20.04 -14.76 13.10
CA LEU A 177 -19.32 -13.76 12.31
C LEU A 177 -18.64 -12.71 13.21
N PRO A 178 -19.27 -12.21 14.29
CA PRO A 178 -18.61 -11.29 15.22
C PRO A 178 -17.32 -11.88 15.82
N PHE A 179 -17.36 -13.13 16.28
CA PHE A 179 -16.20 -13.81 16.82
C PHE A 179 -15.10 -14.01 15.78
N PHE A 180 -15.45 -14.55 14.61
CA PHE A 180 -14.49 -14.77 13.54
C PHE A 180 -13.85 -13.45 13.08
N PHE A 181 -14.61 -12.36 13.02
CA PHE A 181 -14.08 -11.04 12.74
C PHE A 181 -13.08 -10.58 13.80
N CYS A 182 -13.38 -10.73 15.09
CA CYS A 182 -12.45 -10.36 16.16
C CYS A 182 -11.14 -11.14 16.09
N VAL A 183 -11.22 -12.47 15.91
CA VAL A 183 -10.05 -13.34 15.79
C VAL A 183 -9.22 -12.99 14.55
N TRP A 184 -9.88 -12.84 13.40
CA TRP A 184 -9.21 -12.42 12.16
C TRP A 184 -8.55 -11.05 12.29
N ARG A 185 -9.23 -10.09 12.93
CA ARG A 185 -8.72 -8.73 13.12
C ARG A 185 -7.53 -8.70 14.08
N SER A 186 -7.59 -9.49 15.15
CA SER A 186 -6.47 -9.72 16.06
C SER A 186 -5.28 -10.34 15.32
N TRP A 187 -5.49 -11.40 14.54
CA TRP A 187 -4.44 -12.02 13.73
C TRP A 187 -3.82 -11.06 12.71
N SER A 188 -4.64 -10.23 12.05
CA SER A 188 -4.17 -9.20 11.12
C SER A 188 -3.24 -8.19 11.81
N HIS A 189 -3.65 -7.68 12.97
CA HIS A 189 -2.82 -6.79 13.79
C HIS A 189 -1.53 -7.47 14.27
N TYR A 190 -1.60 -8.73 14.69
CA TYR A 190 -0.42 -9.50 15.10
C TYR A 190 0.59 -9.62 13.95
N LYS A 191 0.13 -10.01 12.75
CA LYS A 191 0.98 -10.13 11.55
C LYS A 191 1.63 -8.79 11.20
N ALA A 192 0.86 -7.70 11.16
CA ALA A 192 1.39 -6.37 10.89
C ALA A 192 2.41 -5.93 11.95
N TYR A 193 2.13 -6.16 13.24
CA TYR A 193 3.08 -5.87 14.32
C TYR A 193 4.39 -6.66 14.18
N LYS A 194 4.30 -7.97 13.91
CA LYS A 194 5.49 -8.81 13.70
C LYS A 194 6.30 -8.38 12.47
N ALA A 195 5.64 -7.95 11.40
CA ALA A 195 6.28 -7.42 10.21
C ALA A 195 6.97 -6.07 10.47
N SER A 196 6.29 -5.15 11.18
CA SER A 196 6.87 -3.87 11.60
C SER A 196 8.13 -4.07 12.44
N SER A 197 8.08 -4.88 13.52
CA SER A 197 9.26 -5.14 14.35
C SER A 197 10.39 -5.84 13.59
N TYR A 198 10.06 -6.63 12.57
CA TYR A 198 11.06 -7.27 11.71
C TYR A 198 11.74 -6.23 10.80
N LEU A 199 10.97 -5.33 10.18
CA LEU A 199 11.50 -4.24 9.36
C LEU A 199 12.35 -3.26 10.18
N GLU A 200 11.92 -2.93 11.39
CA GLU A 200 12.67 -2.08 12.33
C GLU A 200 14.07 -2.65 12.57
N GLN A 201 14.17 -3.94 12.90
CA GLN A 201 15.46 -4.60 13.09
C GLN A 201 16.32 -4.65 11.82
N LEU A 202 15.71 -4.78 10.64
CA LEU A 202 16.44 -4.72 9.37
C LEU A 202 16.97 -3.30 9.07
N LEU A 203 16.18 -2.28 9.40
CA LEU A 203 16.57 -0.87 9.26
C LEU A 203 17.70 -0.51 10.21
N ASP A 204 17.66 -0.98 11.45
CA ASP A 204 18.69 -0.70 12.47
C ASP A 204 20.02 -1.39 12.15
N LYS A 205 19.97 -2.55 11.50
CA LYS A 205 21.16 -3.26 11.02
C LYS A 205 21.67 -2.76 9.66
N GLY A 206 21.04 -1.74 9.05
CA GLY A 206 21.41 -1.25 7.73
C GLY A 206 21.25 -2.29 6.61
N ALA A 207 20.42 -3.32 6.80
CA ALA A 207 20.26 -4.42 5.85
C ALA A 207 19.40 -4.03 4.63
N ILE A 208 18.67 -2.91 4.70
CA ILE A 208 17.83 -2.39 3.62
C ILE A 208 18.60 -1.32 2.85
N VAL A 209 18.86 -1.58 1.57
CA VAL A 209 19.64 -0.69 0.70
C VAL A 209 18.71 -0.08 -0.36
N ALA A 210 18.71 1.24 -0.47
CA ALA A 210 17.92 1.95 -1.47
C ALA A 210 18.48 1.73 -2.88
N GLU A 211 17.63 1.29 -3.81
CA GLU A 211 17.99 1.03 -5.20
C GLU A 211 17.05 1.81 -6.13
N PRO A 212 17.53 2.86 -6.84
CA PRO A 212 16.71 3.61 -7.76
C PRO A 212 16.39 2.77 -9.02
N SER A 213 15.15 2.84 -9.50
CA SER A 213 14.71 2.08 -10.67
C SER A 213 14.27 2.98 -11.84
N SER A 214 15.09 2.99 -12.90
CA SER A 214 14.76 3.67 -14.16
C SER A 214 13.53 3.08 -14.87
N ALA A 215 13.20 1.82 -14.62
CA ALA A 215 11.97 1.20 -15.11
C ALA A 215 10.73 1.83 -14.45
N LEU A 216 10.76 2.03 -13.13
CA LEU A 216 9.68 2.73 -12.42
C LEU A 216 9.61 4.20 -12.84
N ASP A 217 10.75 4.88 -12.95
CA ASP A 217 10.79 6.30 -13.36
C ASP A 217 10.11 6.52 -14.73
N ARG A 218 10.27 5.59 -15.69
CA ARG A 218 9.58 5.64 -16.99
C ARG A 218 8.06 5.54 -16.85
N VAL A 219 7.57 4.64 -16.00
CA VAL A 219 6.13 4.50 -15.73
C VAL A 219 5.61 5.78 -15.08
N TYR A 220 6.28 6.28 -14.05
CA TYR A 220 5.90 7.53 -13.38
C TYR A 220 5.89 8.72 -14.34
N ALA A 221 6.90 8.87 -15.21
CA ALA A 221 6.95 9.95 -16.20
C ALA A 221 5.79 9.88 -17.22
N LYS A 222 5.36 8.68 -17.61
CA LYS A 222 4.24 8.46 -18.53
C LYS A 222 2.90 8.86 -17.88
N TYR A 223 2.64 8.37 -16.67
CA TYR A 223 1.35 8.59 -16.01
C TYR A 223 1.25 9.93 -15.28
N ALA A 224 2.37 10.56 -14.89
CA ALA A 224 2.36 11.94 -14.40
C ALA A 224 1.89 12.94 -15.47
N LYS A 225 2.29 12.72 -16.74
CA LYS A 225 1.81 13.53 -17.87
C LYS A 225 0.32 13.30 -18.16
N ALA A 226 -0.14 12.05 -18.05
CA ALA A 226 -1.55 11.71 -18.22
C ALA A 226 -2.43 12.31 -17.11
N SER A 227 -1.96 12.30 -15.86
CA SER A 227 -2.64 12.91 -14.71
C SER A 227 -2.88 14.41 -14.92
N LYS A 228 -1.88 15.15 -15.45
CA LYS A 228 -2.04 16.57 -15.82
C LYS A 228 -3.04 16.80 -16.95
N LYS A 229 -3.18 15.84 -17.89
CA LYS A 229 -4.10 15.95 -19.03
C LYS A 229 -5.56 15.63 -18.69
N VAL A 230 -5.83 14.96 -17.57
CA VAL A 230 -7.18 14.60 -17.11
C VAL A 230 -7.81 15.70 -16.24
N SER A 231 -7.06 16.75 -15.89
CA SER A 231 -7.60 17.97 -15.28
C SER A 231 -7.69 19.13 -16.28
N PRO A 232 -8.66 19.09 -17.20
CA PRO A 232 -9.35 20.30 -17.61
C PRO A 232 -10.86 20.09 -17.49
N THR A 233 -11.50 20.86 -16.63
CA THR A 233 -12.93 21.17 -16.79
C THR A 233 -13.00 22.30 -17.82
N PRO A 234 -13.57 22.10 -19.03
CA PRO A 234 -13.87 23.22 -19.92
C PRO A 234 -15.31 23.67 -19.60
N SER A 235 -15.46 24.83 -18.96
CA SER A 235 -16.68 25.59 -19.13
C SER A 235 -16.57 26.35 -20.44
N THR A 236 -17.23 25.80 -21.45
CA THR A 236 -17.61 26.49 -22.68
C THR A 236 -18.45 27.71 -22.33
N VAL A 237 -17.99 28.91 -22.68
CA VAL A 237 -18.88 29.95 -23.23
C VAL A 237 -18.16 30.60 -24.41
N GLU A 238 -18.94 30.79 -25.45
CA GLU A 238 -18.58 31.08 -26.83
C GLU A 238 -18.06 32.51 -27.06
N THR A 239 -17.09 32.60 -27.98
CA THR A 239 -17.00 33.52 -29.12
C THR A 239 -17.78 34.84 -29.06
N SER A 240 -17.05 35.95 -29.14
CA SER A 240 -17.33 37.07 -30.08
C SER A 240 -16.07 37.91 -30.26
N SER A 241 -15.70 38.08 -31.52
CA SER A 241 -14.66 38.95 -32.07
C SER A 241 -14.93 40.41 -31.76
N GLU A 242 -13.88 41.21 -31.51
CA GLU A 242 -13.64 42.49 -32.21
C GLU A 242 -12.22 42.99 -31.92
N GLN A 243 -11.56 43.40 -33.01
CA GLN A 243 -10.27 44.07 -33.03
C GLN A 243 -10.50 45.53 -32.62
N ASP A 244 -9.59 46.11 -31.83
CA ASP A 244 -9.15 47.48 -32.07
C ASP A 244 -7.77 47.72 -31.44
N LEU A 245 -6.94 48.42 -32.22
CA LEU A 245 -5.59 48.88 -31.92
C LEU A 245 -5.69 50.20 -31.15
N ASP A 246 -4.87 50.42 -30.12
CA ASP A 246 -4.03 51.63 -30.05
C ASP A 246 -3.01 51.62 -28.90
N SER A 247 -2.01 52.48 -29.09
CA SER A 247 -0.69 52.51 -28.47
C SER A 247 -0.61 53.25 -27.13
N ASP A 248 0.41 52.88 -26.34
CA ASP A 248 1.44 53.75 -25.74
C ASP A 248 1.73 53.53 -24.24
N ALA A 249 2.98 53.80 -23.89
CA ALA A 249 3.76 53.31 -22.76
C ALA A 249 3.39 53.87 -21.37
N SER A 250 3.65 53.06 -20.33
CA SER A 250 4.61 53.36 -19.23
C SER A 250 4.29 52.61 -17.93
N SER A 251 5.32 51.94 -17.39
CA SER A 251 5.58 51.66 -15.97
C SER A 251 4.73 50.62 -15.19
N THR A 252 5.38 49.48 -14.90
CA THR A 252 5.20 48.52 -13.78
C THR A 252 4.78 49.19 -12.45
N PRO A 253 4.13 48.50 -11.48
CA PRO A 253 4.31 47.08 -11.15
C PRO A 253 3.04 46.30 -10.74
N SER A 254 2.95 45.02 -11.08
CA SER A 254 2.31 44.07 -10.18
C SER A 254 2.93 42.71 -10.38
N ALA A 255 3.61 42.29 -9.32
CA ALA A 255 3.96 40.90 -9.12
C ALA A 255 2.68 40.09 -9.21
N GLU A 256 2.48 39.42 -10.35
CA GLU A 256 1.72 38.18 -10.36
C GLU A 256 2.58 37.14 -9.63
N GLU A 257 2.60 37.24 -8.30
CA GLU A 257 2.69 36.05 -7.46
C GLU A 257 1.44 35.24 -7.79
N ILE A 258 1.54 34.43 -8.85
CA ILE A 258 0.69 33.26 -9.01
C ILE A 258 1.01 32.43 -7.78
N ASP A 259 0.16 32.55 -6.77
CA ASP A 259 0.11 31.70 -5.60
C ASP A 259 -0.24 30.30 -6.10
N ASN A 260 0.75 29.64 -6.71
CA ASN A 260 0.66 28.31 -7.28
C ASN A 260 0.69 27.34 -6.10
N VAL A 261 -0.42 27.32 -5.36
CA VAL A 261 -0.68 26.29 -4.35
C VAL A 261 -0.80 24.98 -5.15
N GLU A 262 0.33 24.32 -5.36
CA GLU A 262 0.37 23.01 -6.03
C GLU A 262 -0.47 22.03 -5.20
N HIS A 263 -1.72 21.84 -5.64
CA HIS A 263 -2.63 20.88 -5.05
C HIS A 263 -2.03 19.48 -5.15
N ARG A 264 -2.12 18.73 -4.05
CA ARG A 264 -1.62 17.36 -4.02
C ARG A 264 -2.48 16.51 -4.93
N HIS A 265 -1.86 15.95 -5.96
CA HIS A 265 -2.53 15.06 -6.90
C HIS A 265 -1.90 13.67 -6.88
N LEU A 266 -2.63 12.71 -7.45
CA LEU A 266 -2.16 11.35 -7.65
C LEU A 266 -1.07 11.30 -8.73
N LEU A 267 0.04 10.63 -8.42
CA LEU A 267 1.15 10.42 -9.35
C LEU A 267 0.89 9.26 -10.32
N LEU A 268 0.02 8.32 -9.93
CA LEU A 268 -0.30 7.12 -10.67
C LEU A 268 -1.82 7.00 -10.84
N THR A 269 -2.26 6.56 -12.02
CA THR A 269 -3.65 6.20 -12.30
C THR A 269 -3.83 4.69 -12.25
N ARG A 270 -5.09 4.22 -12.27
CA ARG A 270 -5.40 2.77 -12.31
C ARG A 270 -4.77 2.07 -13.52
N ASP A 271 -4.61 2.78 -14.62
CA ASP A 271 -4.04 2.25 -15.87
C ASP A 271 -2.54 1.97 -15.76
N ALA A 272 -1.85 2.51 -14.74
CA ALA A 272 -0.44 2.24 -14.49
C ALA A 272 -0.18 0.86 -13.89
N VAL A 273 -1.18 0.22 -13.27
CA VAL A 273 -1.01 -1.02 -12.51
C VAL A 273 -0.49 -2.19 -13.37
N PRO A 274 -1.00 -2.45 -14.59
CA PRO A 274 -0.44 -3.48 -15.46
C PRO A 274 1.01 -3.21 -15.87
N GLU A 275 1.37 -1.95 -16.14
CA GLU A 275 2.74 -1.59 -16.50
C GLU A 275 3.70 -1.71 -15.32
N LEU A 276 3.26 -1.39 -14.10
CA LEU A 276 4.02 -1.61 -12.88
C LEU A 276 4.27 -3.11 -12.63
N MET A 277 3.27 -3.96 -12.86
CA MET A 277 3.44 -5.42 -12.75
C MET A 277 4.48 -5.94 -13.74
N ALA A 278 4.45 -5.45 -14.98
CA ALA A 278 5.42 -5.81 -16.00
C ALA A 278 6.84 -5.33 -15.62
N ALA A 279 6.97 -4.07 -15.20
CA ALA A 279 8.25 -3.47 -14.81
C ALA A 279 8.88 -4.20 -13.61
N LEU A 280 8.08 -4.65 -12.65
CA LEU A 280 8.51 -5.36 -11.45
C LEU A 280 8.63 -6.89 -11.64
N GLN A 281 8.31 -7.40 -12.85
CA GLN A 281 8.32 -8.83 -13.18
C GLN A 281 7.46 -9.66 -12.22
N LEU A 282 6.30 -9.12 -11.84
CA LEU A 282 5.37 -9.80 -10.92
C LEU A 282 4.54 -10.84 -11.66
N LYS A 283 4.24 -11.94 -10.99
CA LYS A 283 3.45 -13.03 -11.58
C LYS A 283 2.00 -12.57 -11.85
N PRO A 284 1.40 -12.97 -12.99
CA PRO A 284 -0.03 -12.81 -13.21
C PRO A 284 -0.77 -13.66 -12.16
N GLY A 285 -1.65 -13.02 -11.38
CA GLY A 285 -2.34 -13.65 -10.24
C GLY A 285 -1.73 -13.36 -8.85
N SER A 286 -0.70 -12.50 -8.76
CA SER A 286 -0.28 -11.95 -7.47
C SER A 286 -1.34 -10.99 -6.88
N THR A 287 -1.36 -10.83 -5.56
CA THR A 287 -2.30 -9.90 -4.88
C THR A 287 -1.97 -8.42 -5.16
N PHE A 288 -0.81 -8.15 -5.74
CA PHE A 288 -0.29 -6.80 -6.00
C PHE A 288 -1.30 -5.90 -6.71
N ALA A 289 -1.95 -6.38 -7.78
CA ALA A 289 -2.88 -5.54 -8.54
C ALA A 289 -4.06 -5.08 -7.66
N ALA A 290 -4.70 -6.02 -6.96
CA ALA A 290 -5.83 -5.73 -6.08
C ALA A 290 -5.43 -4.77 -4.95
N ASP A 291 -4.29 -5.02 -4.31
CA ASP A 291 -3.76 -4.17 -3.25
C ASP A 291 -3.40 -2.76 -3.75
N MET A 292 -2.83 -2.66 -4.95
CA MET A 292 -2.47 -1.38 -5.57
C MET A 292 -3.71 -0.57 -5.96
N TYR A 293 -4.76 -1.21 -6.51
CA TYR A 293 -6.03 -0.54 -6.80
C TYR A 293 -6.67 0.04 -5.53
N ARG A 294 -6.68 -0.74 -4.44
CA ARG A 294 -7.13 -0.29 -3.12
C ARG A 294 -6.31 0.89 -2.62
N ALA A 295 -4.99 0.81 -2.75
CA ALA A 295 -4.09 1.89 -2.31
C ALA A 295 -4.34 3.20 -3.07
N LEU A 296 -4.54 3.14 -4.40
CA LEU A 296 -4.86 4.31 -5.22
C LEU A 296 -6.21 4.92 -4.84
N GLU A 297 -7.22 4.10 -4.59
CA GLU A 297 -8.55 4.57 -4.17
C GLU A 297 -8.50 5.23 -2.78
N GLN A 298 -7.86 4.59 -1.81
CA GLN A 298 -7.68 5.16 -0.48
C GLN A 298 -6.85 6.46 -0.54
N ALA A 299 -5.81 6.52 -1.37
CA ALA A 299 -5.04 7.74 -1.56
C ALA A 299 -5.90 8.86 -2.15
N ASN A 300 -6.71 8.57 -3.17
CA ASN A 300 -7.65 9.53 -3.76
C ASN A 300 -8.64 10.08 -2.73
N LEU A 301 -9.25 9.20 -1.92
CA LEU A 301 -10.19 9.59 -0.88
C LEU A 301 -9.51 10.46 0.20
N ARG A 302 -8.28 10.12 0.58
CA ARG A 302 -7.49 10.92 1.54
C ARG A 302 -7.11 12.29 0.97
N LEU A 303 -6.84 12.40 -0.34
CA LEU A 303 -6.61 13.68 -1.02
C LEU A 303 -7.87 14.55 -1.01
N LYS A 304 -9.00 14.02 -1.48
CA LYS A 304 -10.28 14.75 -1.50
C LYS A 304 -10.72 15.24 -0.12
N LYS A 305 -10.46 14.45 0.93
CA LYS A 305 -10.76 14.84 2.32
C LYS A 305 -9.82 15.95 2.84
N ALA A 306 -8.60 16.03 2.30
CA ALA A 306 -7.61 17.01 2.72
C ALA A 306 -7.77 18.36 2.01
N GLU A 307 -8.49 18.41 0.88
CA GLU A 307 -8.93 19.64 0.24
C GLU A 307 -10.17 20.16 0.98
N PRO A 308 -10.10 21.30 1.70
CA PRO A 308 -11.28 21.88 2.33
C PRO A 308 -12.26 22.37 1.25
N ASP A 309 -13.55 22.04 1.40
CA ASP A 309 -14.66 22.57 0.59
C ASP A 309 -14.61 24.11 0.59
N MET A 310 -14.06 24.72 -0.46
CA MET A 310 -14.14 26.17 -0.68
C MET A 310 -15.50 26.60 -1.27
N THR A 311 -16.47 25.69 -1.42
CA THR A 311 -17.78 25.97 -2.04
C THR A 311 -18.92 26.15 -1.02
N LYS A 312 -18.62 26.46 0.24
CA LYS A 312 -19.61 26.92 1.23
C LYS A 312 -19.16 28.25 1.82
N GLY A 313 -19.27 29.31 1.02
CA GLY A 313 -19.22 30.70 1.43
C GLY A 313 -20.46 31.40 0.90
#